data_AF-A0AA95HF84-F1
#
_entry.id   AF-A0AA95HF84-F1
#
_cell.length_a   1.000
_cell.length_b   1.000
_cell.length_c   1.000
_cell.angle_alpha   90.00
_cell.angle_beta   90.00
_cell.angle_gamma   90.00
#
_symmetry.space_group_name_H-M   'P 1'
#
loop_
_entity.id
_entity.type
_entity.pdbx_description
1 polymer ?
#
loop_
_entity_poly.entity_id
_entity_poly.type
_entity_poly.pdbx_seq_one_letter_code
_entity_poly.pdbx_strand_id
1 'polypeptide(L)'
;MPFHGVLPHRQHLFQPQPVQNIGVNDTYAWQLNPEHRHVYDKLALALAQSLQAAPCGIDPLSAGIDATTPLFVKPITNLLGMSLDAQATTAGALASGHTPCAPGCFWSEYLVGDHTSTDCLVLAGKVLWFAHTQGAAQKDKQRPIYWHIGVRLPAIEPLLRDLIQAQLPGYTGLCNVEMIGGKVIEMHLRGSNGFFDFYGAHFVPAWVELVDKRVWHGLESVREGYVYSLFGEGELPADYAEIAAVHGVTVVPDTATRDRIAIVYADTLAAAEQVAMRLCGV
;
A
#
# COMPACT_ATOMS: atom_id res chain seq x y z
N MET A 1 -18.64 -12.03 11.14
CA MET A 1 -17.44 -12.77 10.73
C MET A 1 -16.24 -12.13 11.45
N PRO A 2 -15.32 -12.93 11.97
CA PRO A 2 -14.16 -12.44 12.72
C PRO A 2 -13.10 -11.77 11.83
N PHE A 3 -13.16 -11.90 10.50
CA PHE A 3 -12.58 -10.91 9.60
C PHE A 3 -13.52 -9.71 9.41
N HIS A 4 -12.99 -8.50 9.61
CA HIS A 4 -13.73 -7.22 9.51
C HIS A 4 -13.21 -6.37 8.35
N GLY A 5 -14.12 -5.85 7.53
CA GLY A 5 -13.77 -4.99 6.40
C GLY A 5 -13.48 -5.72 5.08
N VAL A 6 -13.83 -7.00 4.99
CA VAL A 6 -13.68 -7.80 3.77
C VAL A 6 -14.62 -7.28 2.68
N LEU A 7 -14.08 -7.02 1.48
CA LEU A 7 -14.89 -6.65 0.33
C LEU A 7 -15.78 -7.83 -0.09
N PRO A 8 -17.08 -7.62 -0.39
CA PRO A 8 -18.01 -8.70 -0.70
C PRO A 8 -17.50 -9.68 -1.78
N HIS A 9 -16.94 -9.17 -2.88
CA HIS A 9 -16.43 -9.99 -3.98
C HIS A 9 -15.15 -10.78 -3.63
N ARG A 10 -14.47 -10.45 -2.52
CA ARG A 10 -13.24 -11.13 -2.06
C ARG A 10 -13.47 -12.08 -0.88
N GLN A 11 -14.70 -12.23 -0.38
CA GLN A 11 -14.99 -13.09 0.78
C GLN A 11 -14.50 -14.53 0.63
N HIS A 12 -14.45 -15.05 -0.60
CA HIS A 12 -13.97 -16.38 -0.90
C HIS A 12 -12.48 -16.62 -0.53
N LEU A 13 -11.66 -15.57 -0.46
CA LEU A 13 -10.25 -15.66 -0.06
C LEU A 13 -10.08 -15.79 1.46
N PHE A 14 -11.03 -15.29 2.25
CA PHE A 14 -10.90 -15.18 3.70
C PHE A 14 -11.43 -16.44 4.40
N GLN A 15 -10.78 -17.57 4.14
CA GLN A 15 -11.06 -18.87 4.74
C GLN A 15 -9.75 -19.54 5.20
N PRO A 16 -9.73 -20.21 6.36
CA PRO A 16 -10.83 -20.36 7.34
C PRO A 16 -11.13 -19.05 8.09
N GLN A 17 -12.23 -19.03 8.86
CA GLN A 17 -12.54 -17.91 9.75
C GLN A 17 -11.68 -18.00 11.04
N PRO A 18 -11.06 -16.89 11.48
CA PRO A 18 -10.31 -16.86 12.74
C PRO A 18 -11.24 -16.92 13.95
N VAL A 19 -10.69 -17.19 15.13
CA VAL A 19 -11.40 -16.99 16.41
C VAL A 19 -11.28 -15.54 16.84
N GLN A 20 -10.09 -14.95 16.69
CA GLN A 20 -9.82 -13.55 16.99
C GLN A 20 -10.38 -12.61 15.91
N ASN A 21 -10.72 -11.39 16.32
CA ASN A 21 -11.12 -10.35 15.37
C ASN A 21 -9.89 -9.82 14.62
N ILE A 22 -9.94 -9.84 13.28
CA ILE A 22 -8.88 -9.37 12.39
C ILE A 22 -9.45 -8.30 11.46
N GLY A 23 -8.84 -7.12 11.46
CA GLY A 23 -9.16 -6.04 10.52
C GLY A 23 -8.42 -6.25 9.20
N VAL A 24 -9.14 -6.25 8.08
CA VAL A 24 -8.56 -6.40 6.72
C VAL A 24 -8.59 -5.11 5.91
N ASN A 25 -9.02 -4.01 6.53
CA ASN A 25 -8.86 -2.66 6.03
C ASN A 25 -8.37 -1.76 7.17
N ASP A 26 -7.89 -0.57 6.84
CA ASP A 26 -7.24 0.31 7.81
C ASP A 26 -8.20 0.81 8.90
N THR A 27 -9.48 1.02 8.60
CA THR A 27 -10.48 1.43 9.60
C THR A 27 -10.63 0.38 10.71
N TYR A 28 -10.85 -0.89 10.36
CA TYR A 28 -10.99 -1.96 11.36
C TYR A 28 -9.65 -2.32 12.00
N ALA A 29 -8.57 -2.33 11.23
CA ALA A 29 -7.23 -2.62 11.77
C ALA A 29 -6.81 -1.57 12.81
N TRP A 30 -7.09 -0.29 12.57
CA TRP A 30 -6.88 0.78 13.53
C TRP A 30 -7.74 0.60 14.80
N GLN A 31 -9.02 0.23 14.64
CA GLN A 31 -9.92 0.01 15.77
C GLN A 31 -9.46 -1.13 16.67
N LEU A 32 -9.08 -2.26 16.06
CA LEU A 32 -8.74 -3.51 16.75
C LEU A 32 -7.35 -3.52 17.39
N ASN A 33 -6.46 -2.59 17.02
CA ASN A 33 -5.06 -2.56 17.50
C ASN A 33 -4.71 -1.24 18.20
N PRO A 34 -5.34 -0.90 19.35
CA PRO A 34 -5.16 0.39 20.01
C PRO A 34 -3.72 0.70 20.43
N GLU A 35 -2.94 -0.31 20.79
CA GLU A 35 -1.54 -0.16 21.23
C GLU A 35 -0.57 0.18 20.09
N HIS A 36 -0.95 -0.10 18.84
CA HIS A 36 -0.09 0.04 17.66
C HIS A 36 -0.55 1.13 16.70
N ARG A 37 -1.56 1.94 17.05
CA ARG A 37 -2.13 2.98 16.17
C ARG A 37 -1.14 4.04 15.71
N HIS A 38 -0.05 4.24 16.45
CA HIS A 38 0.97 5.24 16.15
C HIS A 38 1.61 5.03 14.77
N VAL A 39 1.62 3.81 14.23
CA VAL A 39 2.18 3.54 12.89
C VAL A 39 1.40 4.20 11.76
N TYR A 40 0.17 4.66 12.01
CA TYR A 40 -0.64 5.40 11.05
C TYR A 40 -0.31 6.92 11.02
N ASP A 41 0.58 7.39 11.90
CA ASP A 41 1.09 8.76 11.89
C ASP A 41 2.30 8.87 10.94
N LYS A 42 2.03 9.33 9.72
CA LYS A 42 3.05 9.45 8.66
C LYS A 42 4.09 10.54 8.96
N LEU A 43 3.74 11.56 9.76
CA LEU A 43 4.70 12.58 10.18
C LEU A 43 5.67 12.01 11.21
N ALA A 44 5.17 11.27 12.20
CA ALA A 44 6.00 10.59 13.18
C ALA A 44 6.96 9.60 12.51
N LEU A 45 6.48 8.82 11.54
CA LEU A 45 7.34 7.94 10.73
C LEU A 45 8.42 8.70 9.96
N ALA A 46 8.09 9.86 9.38
CA ALA A 46 9.06 10.69 8.66
C ALA A 46 10.15 11.23 9.61
N LEU A 47 9.74 11.78 10.76
CA LEU A 47 10.64 12.34 11.77
C LEU A 47 11.54 11.26 12.40
N ALA A 48 11.01 10.06 12.67
CA ALA A 48 11.78 8.94 13.21
C ALA A 48 12.93 8.51 12.28
N GLN A 49 12.82 8.79 10.98
CA GLN A 49 13.83 8.49 9.97
C GLN A 49 14.70 9.71 9.61
N SER A 50 14.60 10.78 10.41
CA SER A 50 15.29 12.06 10.22
C SER A 50 14.99 12.72 8.87
N LEU A 51 13.80 12.50 8.31
CA LEU A 51 13.36 13.24 7.13
C LEU A 51 13.06 14.69 7.50
N GLN A 52 13.37 15.62 6.61
CA GLN A 52 12.90 16.99 6.73
C GLN A 52 11.39 16.99 6.54
N ALA A 53 10.65 17.19 7.63
CA ALA A 53 9.20 17.21 7.62
C ALA A 53 8.66 18.09 8.75
N ALA A 54 7.51 18.71 8.52
CA ALA A 54 6.79 19.42 9.57
C ALA A 54 5.29 19.48 9.28
N PRO A 55 4.44 19.62 10.32
CA PRO A 55 3.04 19.93 10.14
C PRO A 55 2.86 21.17 9.26
N CYS A 56 1.82 21.19 8.44
CA CYS A 56 1.49 22.40 7.70
C CYS A 56 1.15 23.55 8.64
N GLY A 57 1.65 24.74 8.29
CA GLY A 57 1.71 25.91 9.16
C GLY A 57 3.14 26.26 9.59
N ILE A 58 4.07 25.30 9.55
CA ILE A 58 5.51 25.59 9.62
C ILE A 58 6.00 25.93 8.21
N ASP A 59 6.55 27.13 8.03
CA ASP A 59 7.10 27.58 6.75
C ASP A 59 8.42 26.86 6.45
N PRO A 60 8.53 26.08 5.35
CA PRO A 60 9.77 25.40 4.98
C PRO A 60 10.94 26.37 4.76
N LEU A 61 10.70 27.60 4.28
CA LEU A 61 11.76 28.60 4.09
C LEU A 61 12.34 29.06 5.44
N SER A 62 11.49 29.19 6.46
CA SER A 62 11.92 29.48 7.83
C SER A 62 12.76 28.36 8.45
N ALA A 63 12.59 27.13 7.96
CA ALA A 63 13.40 25.96 8.31
C ALA A 63 14.70 25.86 7.49
N GLY A 64 15.01 26.85 6.65
CA GLY A 64 16.24 26.89 5.86
C GLY A 64 16.20 26.09 4.56
N ILE A 65 15.01 25.69 4.09
CA ILE A 65 14.85 24.97 2.83
C ILE A 65 14.81 25.97 1.67
N ASP A 66 15.59 25.74 0.61
CA ASP A 66 15.58 26.59 -0.59
C ASP A 66 14.21 26.55 -1.29
N ALA A 67 13.74 27.70 -1.78
CA ALA A 67 12.42 27.86 -2.38
C ALA A 67 12.14 26.94 -3.58
N THR A 68 13.18 26.51 -4.30
CA THR A 68 13.05 25.60 -5.45
C THR A 68 13.06 24.12 -5.06
N THR A 69 13.38 23.81 -3.80
CA THR A 69 13.46 22.44 -3.29
C THR A 69 12.10 21.73 -3.43
N PRO A 70 12.04 20.56 -4.09
CA PRO A 70 10.83 19.76 -4.16
C PRO A 70 10.42 19.25 -2.78
N LEU A 71 9.13 19.38 -2.47
CA LEU A 71 8.50 18.85 -1.26
C LEU A 71 7.28 18.00 -1.65
N PHE A 72 6.75 17.28 -0.66
CA PHE A 72 5.51 16.53 -0.78
C PHE A 72 4.58 16.87 0.38
N VAL A 73 3.31 17.16 0.08
CA VAL A 73 2.28 17.46 1.08
C VAL A 73 1.30 16.28 1.12
N LYS A 74 0.95 15.81 2.33
CA LYS A 74 -0.05 14.74 2.53
C LYS A 74 -0.67 14.79 3.93
N PRO A 75 -1.85 14.16 4.15
CA PRO A 75 -2.42 14.00 5.48
C PRO A 75 -1.48 13.24 6.43
N ILE A 76 -1.46 13.64 7.71
CA ILE A 76 -0.73 12.91 8.77
C ILE A 76 -1.28 11.49 8.90
N THR A 77 -2.60 11.32 8.84
CA THR A 77 -3.28 10.03 8.82
C THR A 77 -4.34 10.01 7.73
N ASN A 78 -4.40 8.92 6.97
CA ASN A 78 -5.45 8.66 5.97
C ASN A 78 -5.75 7.15 5.94
N LEU A 79 -6.83 6.74 6.61
CA LEU A 79 -7.28 5.34 6.66
C LEU A 79 -8.08 4.92 5.41
N LEU A 80 -8.48 5.88 4.57
CA LEU A 80 -9.20 5.61 3.32
C LEU A 80 -8.24 5.34 2.14
N GLY A 81 -6.95 5.62 2.31
CA GLY A 81 -5.90 5.35 1.32
C GLY A 81 -6.00 6.23 0.07
N MET A 82 -5.61 5.67 -1.07
CA MET A 82 -5.72 6.27 -2.42
C MET A 82 -4.96 7.59 -2.63
N SER A 83 -3.96 7.90 -1.80
CA SER A 83 -3.22 9.17 -1.86
C SER A 83 -4.13 10.41 -1.81
N LEU A 84 -5.28 10.31 -1.12
CA LEU A 84 -6.21 11.45 -0.96
C LEU A 84 -5.47 12.63 -0.31
N ASP A 85 -5.69 13.81 -0.89
CA ASP A 85 -5.08 15.09 -0.49
C ASP A 85 -3.54 15.09 -0.46
N ALA A 86 -2.91 14.22 -1.26
CA ALA A 86 -1.46 14.16 -1.41
C ALA A 86 -0.99 14.80 -2.73
N GLN A 87 0.05 15.63 -2.69
CA GLN A 87 0.58 16.30 -3.87
C GLN A 87 2.06 16.67 -3.77
N ALA A 88 2.74 16.67 -4.92
CA ALA A 88 4.09 17.21 -5.05
C ALA A 88 4.04 18.74 -5.15
N THR A 89 5.04 19.41 -4.60
CA THR A 89 5.16 20.88 -4.62
C THR A 89 6.62 21.32 -4.50
N THR A 90 6.87 22.61 -4.34
CA THR A 90 8.16 23.18 -3.91
C THR A 90 7.99 23.96 -2.60
N ALA A 91 9.10 24.16 -1.88
CA ALA A 91 9.09 24.94 -0.64
C ALA A 91 8.54 26.36 -0.85
N GLY A 92 8.92 27.03 -1.94
CA GLY A 92 8.42 28.36 -2.27
C GLY A 92 6.93 28.40 -2.58
N ALA A 93 6.43 27.43 -3.34
CA ALA A 93 5.01 27.34 -3.67
C ALA A 93 4.14 27.03 -2.44
N LEU A 94 4.66 26.24 -1.49
CA LEU A 94 4.02 26.00 -0.21
C LEU A 94 4.03 27.25 0.68
N ALA A 95 5.18 27.91 0.82
CA ALA A 95 5.35 29.10 1.66
C ALA A 95 4.51 30.29 1.17
N SER A 96 4.35 30.44 -0.14
CA SER A 96 3.52 31.50 -0.73
C SER A 96 2.02 31.17 -0.79
N GLY A 97 1.60 29.99 -0.28
CA GLY A 97 0.21 29.55 -0.31
C GLY A 97 -0.34 29.13 -1.68
N HIS A 98 0.52 28.95 -2.70
CA HIS A 98 0.08 28.43 -4.01
C HIS A 98 -0.31 26.96 -3.93
N THR A 99 0.34 26.21 -3.05
CA THR A 99 -0.02 24.82 -2.76
C THR A 99 -0.95 24.77 -1.56
N PRO A 100 -2.20 24.31 -1.72
CA PRO A 100 -3.10 24.12 -0.60
C PRO A 100 -2.49 23.14 0.40
N CYS A 101 -2.55 23.48 1.68
CA CYS A 101 -2.31 22.52 2.74
C CYS A 101 -3.39 22.61 3.81
N ALA A 102 -4.21 21.57 3.89
CA ALA A 102 -5.30 21.49 4.85
C ALA A 102 -4.78 21.25 6.29
N PRO A 103 -5.52 21.68 7.33
CA PRO A 103 -5.25 21.26 8.70
C PRO A 103 -5.19 19.73 8.81
N GLY A 104 -4.21 19.22 9.56
CA GLY A 104 -3.97 17.78 9.67
C GLY A 104 -3.11 17.18 8.54
N CYS A 105 -2.66 18.00 7.59
CA CYS A 105 -1.59 17.65 6.65
C CYS A 105 -0.22 18.09 7.16
N PHE A 106 0.82 17.52 6.56
CA PHE A 106 2.21 17.87 6.78
C PHE A 106 2.95 17.92 5.44
N TRP A 107 4.07 18.62 5.42
CA TRP A 107 5.02 18.56 4.31
C TRP A 107 6.24 17.74 4.69
N SER A 108 6.85 17.08 3.72
CA SER A 108 8.16 16.43 3.85
C SER A 108 9.04 16.71 2.64
N GLU A 109 10.32 16.41 2.74
CA GLU A 109 11.19 16.26 1.58
C GLU A 109 10.58 15.31 0.55
N TYR A 110 10.81 15.60 -0.73
CA TYR A 110 10.33 14.78 -1.82
C TYR A 110 11.26 13.56 -2.03
N LEU A 111 10.75 12.37 -1.74
CA LEU A 111 11.51 11.14 -1.85
C LEU A 111 11.56 10.64 -3.30
N VAL A 112 12.73 10.12 -3.70
CA VAL A 112 12.99 9.54 -5.02
C VAL A 112 13.61 8.14 -4.88
N GLY A 113 13.45 7.32 -5.91
CA GLY A 113 13.95 5.93 -5.94
C GLY A 113 12.82 4.91 -6.02
N ASP A 114 13.16 3.65 -5.76
CA ASP A 114 12.22 2.53 -5.86
C ASP A 114 11.05 2.69 -4.89
N HIS A 115 9.83 2.51 -5.40
CA HIS A 115 8.62 2.46 -4.60
C HIS A 115 8.26 1.01 -4.32
N THR A 116 8.23 0.61 -3.06
CA THR A 116 7.94 -0.77 -2.65
C THR A 116 6.81 -0.79 -1.62
N SER A 117 6.05 -1.87 -1.61
CA SER A 117 5.02 -2.16 -0.60
C SER A 117 5.20 -3.61 -0.18
N THR A 118 5.49 -3.84 1.10
CA THR A 118 5.82 -5.17 1.63
C THR A 118 4.85 -5.59 2.71
N ASP A 119 4.06 -6.63 2.43
CA ASP A 119 3.26 -7.32 3.44
C ASP A 119 4.16 -8.26 4.27
N CYS A 120 3.96 -8.25 5.58
CA CYS A 120 4.76 -8.99 6.56
C CYS A 120 3.85 -9.75 7.53
N LEU A 121 4.07 -11.05 7.69
CA LEU A 121 3.49 -11.77 8.84
C LEU A 121 4.42 -11.62 10.04
N VAL A 122 3.86 -11.20 11.16
CA VAL A 122 4.59 -10.79 12.36
C VAL A 122 4.10 -11.60 13.56
N LEU A 123 5.04 -12.10 14.37
CA LEU A 123 4.78 -12.78 15.64
C LEU A 123 5.52 -12.07 16.77
N ALA A 124 4.77 -11.43 17.67
CA ALA A 124 5.30 -10.67 18.79
C ALA A 124 6.40 -9.65 18.37
N GLY A 125 6.15 -8.92 17.29
CA GLY A 125 7.09 -7.95 16.70
C GLY A 125 8.20 -8.56 15.83
N LYS A 126 8.30 -9.88 15.73
CA LYS A 126 9.27 -10.56 14.85
C LYS A 126 8.65 -10.89 13.50
N VAL A 127 9.27 -10.44 12.42
CA VAL A 127 8.84 -10.78 11.06
C VAL A 127 9.18 -12.24 10.72
N LEU A 128 8.20 -12.98 10.20
CA LEU A 128 8.31 -14.40 9.84
C LEU A 128 8.33 -14.63 8.33
N TRP A 129 7.69 -13.74 7.57
CA TRP A 129 7.50 -13.88 6.13
C TRP A 129 7.33 -12.50 5.48
N PHE A 130 7.76 -12.39 4.24
CA PHE A 130 7.65 -11.18 3.42
C PHE A 130 6.94 -11.49 2.10
N ALA A 131 6.11 -10.55 1.69
CA ALA A 131 5.56 -10.44 0.36
C ALA A 131 5.87 -9.06 -0.20
N HIS A 132 6.96 -8.99 -0.95
CA HIS A 132 7.39 -7.75 -1.56
C HIS A 132 6.63 -7.48 -2.85
N THR A 133 6.35 -6.20 -3.07
CA THR A 133 5.85 -5.66 -4.34
C THR A 133 6.61 -4.39 -4.70
N GLN A 134 6.75 -4.13 -5.98
CA GLN A 134 7.41 -2.94 -6.51
C GLN A 134 6.45 -2.16 -7.42
N GLY A 135 6.27 -0.87 -7.14
CA GLY A 135 5.45 0.02 -7.94
C GLY A 135 6.18 0.45 -9.21
N ALA A 136 5.42 0.62 -10.29
CA ALA A 136 5.89 1.21 -11.54
C ALA A 136 6.50 2.61 -11.33
N ALA A 137 7.53 2.94 -12.12
CA ALA A 137 8.07 4.29 -12.20
C ALA A 137 7.06 5.28 -12.79
N GLN A 138 6.25 4.83 -13.76
CA GLN A 138 5.14 5.60 -14.29
C GLN A 138 4.01 5.69 -13.27
N LYS A 139 3.46 6.89 -13.11
CA LYS A 139 2.43 7.19 -12.12
C LYS A 139 1.26 7.95 -12.73
N ASP A 140 0.07 7.70 -12.22
CA ASP A 140 -1.11 8.55 -12.38
C ASP A 140 -1.40 9.24 -11.04
N LYS A 141 -1.33 10.58 -11.01
CA LYS A 141 -1.53 11.38 -9.79
C LYS A 141 -0.78 10.83 -8.57
N GLN A 142 0.52 10.56 -8.74
CA GLN A 142 1.41 9.97 -7.72
C GLN A 142 1.21 8.48 -7.39
N ARG A 143 0.21 7.82 -7.97
CA ARG A 143 -0.04 6.38 -7.78
C ARG A 143 0.64 5.58 -8.90
N PRO A 144 1.42 4.53 -8.60
CA PRO A 144 1.97 3.66 -9.64
C PRO A 144 0.88 3.10 -10.55
N ILE A 145 1.13 3.06 -11.86
CA ILE A 145 0.18 2.46 -12.81
C ILE A 145 0.06 0.94 -12.66
N TYR A 146 1.08 0.29 -12.12
CA TYR A 146 1.03 -1.12 -11.71
C TYR A 146 1.89 -1.39 -10.49
N TRP A 147 1.64 -2.56 -9.88
CA TRP A 147 2.49 -3.20 -8.89
C TRP A 147 2.99 -4.54 -9.44
N HIS A 148 4.30 -4.73 -9.45
CA HIS A 148 4.96 -6.02 -9.71
C HIS A 148 5.01 -6.80 -8.40
N ILE A 149 4.30 -7.91 -8.35
CA ILE A 149 4.09 -8.75 -7.17
C ILE A 149 5.12 -9.87 -7.15
N GLY A 150 5.52 -10.32 -5.96
CA GLY A 150 6.41 -11.48 -5.79
C GLY A 150 7.88 -11.19 -6.06
N VAL A 151 8.26 -9.92 -6.15
CA VAL A 151 9.64 -9.50 -6.37
C VAL A 151 10.57 -9.92 -5.22
N ARG A 152 11.84 -10.20 -5.52
CA ARG A 152 12.85 -10.54 -4.51
C ARG A 152 13.63 -9.30 -4.11
N LEU A 153 13.45 -8.83 -2.87
CA LEU A 153 14.14 -7.65 -2.32
C LEU A 153 14.92 -7.96 -1.03
N PRO A 154 15.85 -8.94 -1.03
CA PRO A 154 16.54 -9.34 0.19
C PRO A 154 17.35 -8.20 0.84
N ALA A 155 17.72 -7.17 0.07
CA ALA A 155 18.47 -6.02 0.55
C ALA A 155 17.69 -5.16 1.57
N ILE A 156 16.35 -5.13 1.50
CA ILE A 156 15.52 -4.33 2.41
C ILE A 156 15.00 -5.11 3.62
N GLU A 157 15.08 -6.45 3.60
CA GLU A 157 14.55 -7.30 4.67
C GLU A 157 15.14 -6.99 6.05
N PRO A 158 16.46 -6.78 6.23
CA PRO A 158 17.01 -6.43 7.55
C PRO A 158 16.43 -5.13 8.10
N LEU A 159 16.32 -4.10 7.26
CA LEU A 159 15.73 -2.81 7.61
C LEU A 159 14.27 -2.97 8.03
N LEU A 160 13.49 -3.76 7.29
CA LEU A 160 12.09 -4.04 7.63
C LEU A 160 11.95 -4.80 8.96
N ARG A 161 12.84 -5.75 9.25
CA ARG A 161 12.85 -6.48 10.53
C ARG A 161 13.08 -5.52 11.69
N ASP A 162 14.11 -4.69 11.59
CA ASP A 162 14.48 -3.75 12.66
C ASP A 162 13.36 -2.71 12.87
N LEU A 163 12.81 -2.17 11.79
CA LEU A 163 11.68 -1.24 11.83
C LEU A 163 10.46 -1.87 12.51
N ILE A 164 10.02 -3.05 12.05
CA ILE A 164 8.82 -3.72 12.57
C ILE A 164 9.02 -4.11 14.03
N GLN A 165 10.20 -4.58 14.42
CA GLN A 165 10.48 -4.91 15.81
C GLN A 165 10.43 -3.67 16.71
N ALA A 166 10.89 -2.51 16.23
CA ALA A 166 10.86 -1.26 16.98
C ALA A 166 9.45 -0.65 17.06
N GLN A 167 8.68 -0.66 15.96
CA GLN A 167 7.37 -0.01 15.87
C GLN A 167 6.22 -0.91 16.34
N LEU A 168 6.35 -2.23 16.24
CA LEU A 168 5.29 -3.18 16.55
C LEU A 168 5.67 -4.19 17.65
N PRO A 169 6.19 -3.74 18.81
CA PRO A 169 6.52 -4.66 19.89
C PRO A 169 5.26 -5.41 20.34
N GLY A 170 5.37 -6.73 20.47
CA GLY A 170 4.28 -7.60 20.89
C GLY A 170 3.16 -7.83 19.86
N TYR A 171 3.16 -7.12 18.72
CA TYR A 171 2.15 -7.29 17.67
C TYR A 171 2.21 -8.68 17.05
N THR A 172 1.04 -9.28 16.82
CA THR A 172 0.90 -10.49 16.02
C THR A 172 -0.19 -10.31 14.99
N GLY A 173 0.15 -10.50 13.72
CA GLY A 173 -0.77 -10.33 12.62
C GLY A 173 -0.04 -10.01 11.33
N LEU A 174 -0.77 -9.38 10.41
CA LEU A 174 -0.29 -8.94 9.13
C LEU A 174 -0.06 -7.42 9.20
N CYS A 175 1.07 -6.93 8.73
CA CYS A 175 1.28 -5.50 8.51
C CYS A 175 1.86 -5.25 7.13
N ASN A 176 1.68 -4.05 6.61
CA ASN A 176 2.28 -3.59 5.37
C ASN A 176 3.20 -2.40 5.65
N VAL A 177 4.34 -2.34 4.97
CA VAL A 177 5.27 -1.20 4.99
C VAL A 177 5.47 -0.72 3.57
N GLU A 178 5.15 0.55 3.30
CA GLU A 178 5.42 1.20 2.02
C GLU A 178 6.65 2.08 2.12
N MET A 179 7.52 2.03 1.10
CA MET A 179 8.79 2.74 1.10
C MET A 179 9.08 3.37 -0.26
N ILE A 180 9.74 4.53 -0.24
CA ILE A 180 10.36 5.15 -1.43
C ILE A 180 11.83 5.41 -1.13
N GLY A 181 12.73 4.95 -2.01
CA GLY A 181 14.17 5.24 -1.87
C GLY A 181 14.78 4.73 -0.56
N GLY A 182 14.26 3.63 -0.02
CA GLY A 182 14.69 3.07 1.26
C GLY A 182 14.17 3.81 2.50
N LYS A 183 13.22 4.76 2.34
CA LYS A 183 12.55 5.46 3.44
C LYS A 183 11.09 5.03 3.53
N VAL A 184 10.61 4.73 4.73
CA VAL A 184 9.21 4.38 5.01
C VAL A 184 8.34 5.61 4.80
N ILE A 185 7.30 5.45 3.98
CA ILE A 185 6.33 6.51 3.70
C ILE A 185 4.99 6.28 4.37
N GLU A 186 4.59 5.02 4.57
CA GLU A 186 3.35 4.57 5.20
C GLU A 186 3.54 3.19 5.84
N MET A 187 2.72 2.90 6.86
CA MET A 187 2.64 1.59 7.50
C MET A 187 1.19 1.28 7.86
N HIS A 188 0.79 0.03 7.67
CA HIS A 188 -0.58 -0.44 7.88
C HIS A 188 -0.61 -1.71 8.73
N LEU A 189 -1.62 -1.88 9.58
CA LEU A 189 -1.83 -3.09 10.39
C LEU A 189 -2.70 -4.13 9.67
N ARG A 190 -2.60 -4.14 8.34
CA ARG A 190 -3.30 -5.04 7.42
C ARG A 190 -2.41 -5.24 6.19
N GLY A 191 -2.71 -6.28 5.41
CA GLY A 191 -2.06 -6.50 4.11
C GLY A 191 -2.78 -5.79 2.97
N SER A 192 -2.13 -5.74 1.83
CA SER A 192 -2.73 -5.21 0.60
C SER A 192 -3.64 -6.27 0.00
N ASN A 193 -4.95 -6.20 0.30
CA ASN A 193 -5.93 -7.21 -0.09
C ASN A 193 -5.83 -7.62 -1.56
N GLY A 194 -5.62 -6.67 -2.47
CA GLY A 194 -5.47 -6.93 -3.91
C GLY A 194 -4.26 -7.81 -4.29
N PHE A 195 -3.32 -8.05 -3.39
CA PHE A 195 -2.15 -8.89 -3.67
C PHE A 195 -2.36 -10.35 -3.25
N PHE A 196 -3.40 -10.65 -2.47
CA PHE A 196 -3.61 -11.98 -1.90
C PHE A 196 -3.86 -13.07 -2.94
N ASP A 197 -4.32 -12.70 -4.14
CA ASP A 197 -4.47 -13.62 -5.28
C ASP A 197 -3.13 -14.26 -5.71
N PHE A 198 -2.00 -13.67 -5.32
CA PHE A 198 -0.65 -14.16 -5.61
C PHE A 198 0.01 -14.87 -4.42
N TYR A 199 -0.59 -14.83 -3.22
CA TYR A 199 0.04 -15.31 -1.99
C TYR A 199 -0.11 -16.82 -1.77
N GLY A 200 -0.88 -17.49 -2.62
CA GLY A 200 -1.12 -18.93 -2.55
C GLY A 200 -2.24 -19.31 -1.57
N ALA A 201 -2.75 -20.53 -1.72
CA ALA A 201 -3.91 -21.01 -0.98
C ALA A 201 -3.66 -21.15 0.54
N HIS A 202 -2.39 -21.25 0.95
CA HIS A 202 -2.02 -21.46 2.35
C HIS A 202 -1.85 -20.16 3.14
N PHE A 203 -1.82 -19.00 2.48
CA PHE A 203 -1.55 -17.72 3.13
C PHE A 203 -2.58 -17.37 4.21
N VAL A 204 -3.88 -17.36 3.88
CA VAL A 204 -4.93 -17.02 4.85
C VAL A 204 -5.00 -18.04 6.00
N PRO A 205 -4.97 -19.36 5.75
CA PRO A 205 -4.83 -20.36 6.82
C PRO A 205 -3.64 -20.09 7.76
N ALA A 206 -2.47 -19.79 7.22
CA ALA A 206 -1.28 -19.51 8.03
C ALA A 206 -1.42 -18.21 8.82
N TRP A 207 -2.03 -17.16 8.23
CA TRP A 207 -2.31 -15.91 8.95
C TRP A 207 -3.28 -16.14 10.12
N VAL A 208 -4.36 -16.88 9.89
CA VAL A 208 -5.34 -17.23 10.93
C VAL A 208 -4.69 -18.02 12.05
N GLU A 209 -3.93 -19.07 11.72
CA GLU A 209 -3.23 -19.88 12.71
C GLU A 209 -2.20 -19.07 13.51
N LEU A 210 -1.52 -18.13 12.85
CA LEU A 210 -0.57 -17.24 13.52
C LEU A 210 -1.26 -16.36 14.57
N VAL A 211 -2.41 -15.76 14.23
CA VAL A 211 -3.14 -14.87 15.14
C VAL A 211 -3.80 -15.66 16.27
N ASP A 212 -4.50 -16.74 15.95
CA ASP A 212 -5.29 -17.51 16.91
C ASP A 212 -4.42 -18.38 17.83
N LYS A 213 -3.38 -18.99 17.28
CA LYS A 213 -2.58 -20.01 17.99
C LYS A 213 -1.13 -19.62 18.23
N ARG A 214 -0.64 -18.52 17.65
CA ARG A 214 0.77 -18.10 17.73
C ARG A 214 1.73 -19.16 17.16
N VAL A 215 1.27 -19.94 16.18
CA VAL A 215 2.04 -21.00 15.54
C VAL A 215 2.48 -20.56 14.14
N TRP A 216 3.69 -20.95 13.74
CA TRP A 216 4.23 -20.68 12.42
C TRP A 216 4.82 -21.95 11.81
N HIS A 217 4.31 -22.32 10.63
CA HIS A 217 4.76 -23.50 9.88
C HIS A 217 5.55 -23.16 8.62
N GLY A 218 5.77 -21.87 8.35
CA GLY A 218 6.30 -21.40 7.08
C GLY A 218 5.19 -21.14 6.05
N LEU A 219 5.56 -20.43 4.99
CA LEU A 219 4.76 -20.20 3.80
C LEU A 219 5.64 -20.31 2.56
N GLU A 220 5.00 -20.60 1.44
CA GLU A 220 5.62 -20.55 0.12
C GLU A 220 6.02 -19.12 -0.27
N SER A 221 6.92 -19.02 -1.26
CA SER A 221 7.23 -17.73 -1.87
C SER A 221 6.02 -17.23 -2.65
N VAL A 222 5.77 -15.92 -2.58
CA VAL A 222 4.74 -15.26 -3.38
C VAL A 222 4.99 -15.49 -4.86
N ARG A 223 3.94 -15.84 -5.59
CA ARG A 223 3.98 -16.00 -7.05
C ARG A 223 4.19 -14.63 -7.71
N GLU A 224 5.08 -14.57 -8.70
CA GLU A 224 5.24 -13.34 -9.47
C GLU A 224 4.00 -13.02 -10.30
N GLY A 225 3.76 -11.73 -10.51
CA GLY A 225 2.66 -11.24 -11.35
C GLY A 225 2.45 -9.74 -11.22
N TYR A 226 1.35 -9.24 -11.77
CA TYR A 226 1.11 -7.82 -11.92
C TYR A 226 -0.33 -7.46 -11.53
N VAL A 227 -0.45 -6.40 -10.75
CA VAL A 227 -1.71 -5.70 -10.49
C VAL A 227 -1.64 -4.34 -11.14
N TYR A 228 -2.33 -4.19 -12.28
CA TYR A 228 -2.30 -2.99 -13.11
C TYR A 228 -3.60 -2.19 -12.90
N SER A 229 -3.47 -0.89 -12.67
CA SER A 229 -4.60 0.02 -12.46
C SER A 229 -4.98 0.68 -13.78
N LEU A 230 -6.22 0.47 -14.22
CA LEU A 230 -6.77 1.14 -15.38
C LEU A 230 -7.38 2.47 -14.95
N PHE A 231 -6.54 3.51 -14.88
CA PHE A 231 -6.97 4.87 -14.54
C PHE A 231 -7.75 5.51 -15.69
N GLY A 232 -8.79 6.27 -15.35
CA GLY A 232 -9.65 6.92 -16.34
C GLY A 232 -11.05 7.20 -15.81
N GLU A 233 -11.86 7.81 -16.67
CA GLU A 233 -13.28 8.03 -16.46
C GLU A 233 -14.04 7.24 -17.53
N GLY A 234 -15.17 6.61 -17.16
CA GLY A 234 -16.03 5.87 -18.10
C GLY A 234 -16.35 4.46 -17.65
N GLU A 235 -16.95 3.70 -18.57
CA GLU A 235 -17.32 2.30 -18.37
C GLU A 235 -16.45 1.38 -19.21
N LEU A 236 -16.21 0.17 -18.72
CA LEU A 236 -15.57 -0.87 -19.51
C LEU A 236 -16.46 -1.28 -20.69
N PRO A 237 -15.88 -1.64 -21.85
CA PRO A 237 -16.62 -2.28 -22.94
C PRO A 237 -17.39 -3.51 -22.44
N ALA A 238 -18.58 -3.80 -22.99
CA ALA A 238 -19.41 -4.90 -22.51
C ALA A 238 -18.72 -6.29 -22.62
N ASP A 239 -17.79 -6.44 -23.55
CA ASP A 239 -17.00 -7.65 -23.81
C ASP A 239 -15.63 -7.67 -23.09
N TYR A 240 -15.39 -6.79 -22.10
CA TYR A 240 -14.10 -6.68 -21.42
C TYR A 240 -13.59 -8.01 -20.84
N ALA A 241 -14.49 -8.85 -20.32
CA ALA A 241 -14.14 -10.13 -19.73
C ALA A 241 -13.65 -11.14 -20.79
N GLU A 242 -14.24 -11.12 -21.98
CA GLU A 242 -13.84 -11.96 -23.11
C GLU A 242 -12.50 -11.51 -23.66
N ILE A 243 -12.30 -10.19 -23.78
CA ILE A 243 -11.01 -9.59 -24.15
C ILE A 243 -9.93 -10.05 -23.16
N ALA A 244 -10.19 -9.96 -21.85
CA ALA A 244 -9.23 -10.34 -20.82
C ALA A 244 -8.90 -11.85 -20.84
N ALA A 245 -9.92 -12.70 -21.02
CA ALA A 245 -9.77 -14.15 -21.03
C ALA A 245 -8.85 -14.65 -22.15
N VAL A 246 -8.87 -14.03 -23.33
CA VAL A 246 -7.97 -14.35 -24.46
C VAL A 246 -6.50 -14.22 -24.08
N HIS A 247 -6.17 -13.33 -23.14
CA HIS A 247 -4.81 -13.08 -22.68
C HIS A 247 -4.50 -13.74 -21.33
N GLY A 248 -5.41 -14.56 -20.79
CA GLY A 248 -5.25 -15.16 -19.46
C GLY A 248 -5.24 -14.13 -18.32
N VAL A 249 -5.89 -12.98 -18.53
CA VAL A 249 -5.93 -11.85 -17.60
C VAL A 249 -7.29 -11.81 -16.94
N THR A 250 -7.32 -11.40 -15.66
CA THR A 250 -8.58 -11.10 -14.96
C THR A 250 -8.74 -9.60 -14.83
N VAL A 251 -9.90 -9.08 -15.23
CA VAL A 251 -10.26 -7.67 -15.08
C VAL A 251 -11.40 -7.55 -14.09
N VAL A 252 -11.21 -6.74 -13.06
CA VAL A 252 -12.21 -6.46 -12.03
C VAL A 252 -12.62 -4.99 -12.15
N PRO A 253 -13.88 -4.69 -12.50
CA PRO A 253 -14.37 -3.32 -12.51
C PRO A 253 -14.21 -2.67 -11.14
N ASP A 254 -13.76 -1.42 -11.11
CA ASP A 254 -13.65 -0.65 -9.88
C ASP A 254 -14.80 0.35 -9.79
N THR A 255 -15.58 0.23 -8.73
CA THR A 255 -16.74 1.09 -8.43
C THR A 255 -16.50 1.99 -7.22
N ALA A 256 -15.36 1.83 -6.54
CA ALA A 256 -15.02 2.55 -5.33
C ALA A 256 -14.08 3.73 -5.58
N THR A 257 -13.21 3.63 -6.59
CA THR A 257 -12.26 4.69 -6.95
C THR A 257 -12.76 5.46 -8.17
N ARG A 258 -13.12 6.75 -7.98
CA ARG A 258 -13.75 7.59 -9.01
C ARG A 258 -12.95 7.69 -10.32
N ASP A 259 -11.64 7.66 -10.25
CA ASP A 259 -10.74 7.85 -11.40
C ASP A 259 -9.96 6.58 -11.80
N ARG A 260 -10.47 5.41 -11.40
CA ARG A 260 -10.00 4.10 -11.85
C ARG A 260 -11.19 3.27 -12.27
N ILE A 261 -11.21 2.83 -13.52
CA ILE A 261 -12.34 2.07 -14.08
C ILE A 261 -12.21 0.56 -13.79
N ALA A 262 -10.98 0.06 -13.64
CA ALA A 262 -10.73 -1.36 -13.38
C ALA A 262 -9.36 -1.63 -12.75
N ILE A 263 -9.24 -2.83 -12.19
CA ILE A 263 -7.98 -3.44 -11.81
C ILE A 263 -7.77 -4.68 -12.66
N VAL A 264 -6.57 -4.82 -13.20
CA VAL A 264 -6.16 -5.90 -14.11
C VAL A 264 -5.14 -6.77 -13.38
N TYR A 265 -5.41 -8.07 -13.28
CA TYR A 265 -4.54 -9.07 -12.69
C TYR A 265 -3.96 -9.94 -13.80
N ALA A 266 -2.63 -9.98 -13.90
CA ALA A 266 -1.93 -10.70 -14.95
C ALA A 266 -0.65 -11.37 -14.44
N ASP A 267 -0.24 -12.45 -15.11
CA ASP A 267 1.02 -13.13 -14.81
C ASP A 267 2.23 -12.41 -15.41
N THR A 268 2.02 -11.61 -16.46
CA THR A 268 3.08 -10.84 -17.12
C THR A 268 2.63 -9.40 -17.35
N LEU A 269 3.60 -8.46 -17.33
CA LEU A 269 3.34 -7.06 -17.63
C LEU A 269 2.79 -6.88 -19.05
N ALA A 270 3.38 -7.59 -20.03
CA ALA A 270 2.97 -7.51 -21.42
C ALA A 270 1.49 -7.90 -21.62
N ALA A 271 1.00 -8.92 -20.92
CA ALA A 271 -0.42 -9.30 -20.97
C ALA A 271 -1.32 -8.22 -20.34
N ALA A 272 -0.91 -7.64 -19.21
CA ALA A 272 -1.64 -6.54 -18.58
C ALA A 272 -1.74 -5.31 -19.50
N GLU A 273 -0.62 -4.93 -20.12
CA GLU A 273 -0.54 -3.78 -21.03
C GLU A 273 -1.37 -4.01 -22.29
N GLN A 274 -1.31 -5.22 -22.89
CA GLN A 274 -2.14 -5.57 -24.05
C GLN A 274 -3.63 -5.43 -23.77
N VAL A 275 -4.09 -5.95 -22.61
CA VAL A 275 -5.50 -5.83 -22.22
C VAL A 275 -5.85 -4.37 -21.91
N ALA A 276 -5.00 -3.64 -21.19
CA ALA A 276 -5.23 -2.23 -20.87
C ALA A 276 -5.38 -1.36 -22.15
N MET A 277 -4.47 -1.50 -23.12
CA MET A 277 -4.54 -0.78 -24.40
C MET A 277 -5.86 -1.07 -25.14
N ARG A 278 -6.22 -2.35 -25.22
CA ARG A 278 -7.43 -2.79 -25.93
C ARG A 278 -8.73 -2.31 -25.27
N LEU A 279 -8.75 -2.21 -23.94
CA LEU A 279 -9.90 -1.69 -23.18
C LEU A 279 -10.01 -0.16 -23.23
N CYS A 280 -8.89 0.55 -23.36
CA CYS A 280 -8.87 2.02 -23.48
C CYS A 280 -9.02 2.53 -24.92
N GLY A 281 -9.06 1.64 -25.92
CA GLY A 281 -9.20 2.03 -27.32
C GLY A 281 -7.98 2.73 -27.91
N VAL A 282 -6.78 2.41 -27.40
CA VAL A 282 -5.48 2.94 -27.87
C VAL A 282 -4.71 1.87 -28.61
#